data_AF-A0AAU9JYU0-F1
#
_entry.id   AF-A0AAU9JYU0-F1
#
_cell.length_a   1.000
_cell.length_b   1.000
_cell.length_c   1.000
_cell.angle_alpha   90.00
_cell.angle_beta   90.00
_cell.angle_gamma   90.00
#
_symmetry.space_group_name_H-M   'P 1'
#
loop_
_entity.id
_entity.type
_entity.pdbx_description
1 polymer ?
#
loop_
_entity_poly.entity_id
_entity_poly.type
_entity_poly.pdbx_seq_one_letter_code
_entity_poly.pdbx_strand_id
1 'polypeptide(L)'
;MTGTWLYLVWLSIFITIFGIYSFCLWYIFHRRDFQEIYSRSAGILLFSIIVNGTENIGSISLGFIEILGLYYNLKVCTWIFVIYEISHNAYFISNVLRMYRLVLLNRIRNGNYCSYLDYLNSKKRLGNQWNIKIILAYSLPISAFYIAFALYQMITKTGGALNMIFDISWNFLILFEDACYLIFLLKIRKIPYYCNLKAELYLILVIWSMGLTAPFVSPLFFHFYIIPSKNLCMLINTFFFLQRSTKRLSIVPLEVLKSPRVLLEDQLAFNYFVSFAKKSKNKHWEYYLKILVEIHLFKLDPNPEKAYDIYSNFLAGKNNFAESMTLDLSNQSLCGDMNPDISASMFNDVENNIFKQFNETVYPEFQKSQEYQELLRESTHAIY
;
A
#
# COMPACT_ATOMS: atom_id res chain seq x y z
N MET A 1 24.32 38.42 -20.77
CA MET A 1 24.37 37.16 -21.53
C MET A 1 24.37 35.89 -20.65
N THR A 2 24.64 35.98 -19.34
CA THR A 2 24.69 34.80 -18.44
C THR A 2 23.30 34.30 -18.00
N GLY A 3 22.32 35.18 -17.81
CA GLY A 3 20.99 34.79 -17.32
C GLY A 3 20.16 33.95 -18.30
N THR A 4 20.16 34.28 -19.58
CA THR A 4 19.38 33.56 -20.61
C THR A 4 19.92 32.16 -20.87
N TRP A 5 21.24 31.98 -20.83
CA TRP A 5 21.89 30.68 -20.97
C TRP A 5 21.58 29.77 -19.78
N LEU A 6 21.63 30.32 -18.56
CA LEU A 6 21.26 29.59 -17.35
C LEU A 6 19.79 29.14 -17.40
N TYR A 7 18.88 30.00 -17.88
CA TYR A 7 17.47 29.66 -18.06
C TYR A 7 17.25 28.51 -19.03
N LEU A 8 17.94 28.51 -20.18
CA LEU A 8 17.83 27.44 -21.17
C LEU A 8 18.38 26.10 -20.66
N VAL A 9 19.48 26.12 -19.90
CA VAL A 9 20.03 24.93 -19.25
C VAL A 9 19.02 24.36 -18.26
N TRP A 10 18.40 25.22 -17.44
CA TRP A 10 17.38 24.78 -16.49
C TRP A 10 16.12 24.26 -17.13
N LEU A 11 15.64 24.90 -18.20
CA LEU A 11 14.50 24.42 -18.97
C LEU A 11 14.79 23.04 -19.57
N SER A 12 16.01 22.83 -20.08
CA SER A 12 16.45 21.53 -20.59
C SER A 12 16.49 20.44 -19.51
N ILE A 13 17.04 20.76 -18.33
CA ILE A 13 17.06 19.86 -17.17
C ILE A 13 15.63 19.53 -16.74
N PHE A 14 14.76 20.53 -16.65
CA PHE A 14 13.36 20.37 -16.28
C PHE A 14 12.61 19.46 -17.26
N ILE A 15 12.74 19.70 -18.56
CA ILE A 15 12.12 18.86 -19.61
C ILE A 15 12.66 17.43 -19.53
N THR A 16 13.96 17.27 -19.30
CA THR A 16 14.59 15.95 -19.16
C THR A 16 14.03 15.19 -17.96
N ILE A 17 13.96 15.85 -16.80
CA ILE A 17 13.38 15.29 -15.59
C ILE A 17 11.93 14.91 -15.88
N PHE A 18 11.11 15.84 -16.37
CA PHE A 18 9.70 15.58 -16.67
C PHE A 18 9.50 14.42 -17.68
N GLY A 19 10.38 14.33 -18.68
CA GLY A 19 10.40 13.22 -19.63
C GLY A 19 10.70 11.88 -18.96
N ILE A 20 11.68 11.83 -18.06
CA ILE A 20 11.98 10.63 -17.25
C ILE A 20 10.77 10.26 -16.37
N TYR A 21 10.12 11.24 -15.72
CA TYR A 21 8.90 11.00 -14.92
C TYR A 21 7.77 10.41 -15.77
N SER A 22 7.52 11.00 -16.94
CA SER A 22 6.47 10.57 -17.86
C SER A 22 6.76 9.18 -18.42
N PHE A 23 8.01 8.89 -18.76
CA PHE A 23 8.44 7.56 -19.20
C PHE A 23 8.30 6.52 -18.09
N CYS A 24 8.74 6.82 -16.87
CA CYS A 24 8.59 5.91 -15.74
C CYS A 24 7.12 5.62 -15.43
N LEU A 25 6.25 6.64 -15.45
CA LEU A 25 4.79 6.47 -15.33
C LEU A 25 4.24 5.57 -16.42
N TRP A 26 4.55 5.88 -17.69
CA TRP A 26 4.08 5.10 -18.83
C TRP A 26 4.52 3.63 -18.73
N TYR A 27 5.81 3.39 -18.46
CA TYR A 27 6.36 2.04 -18.30
C TYR A 27 5.68 1.27 -17.17
N ILE A 28 5.45 1.95 -16.05
CA ILE A 28 4.73 1.43 -14.89
C ILE A 28 3.30 1.00 -15.26
N PHE A 29 2.55 1.85 -15.96
CA PHE A 29 1.15 1.58 -16.30
C PHE A 29 0.95 0.54 -17.40
N HIS A 30 1.92 0.34 -18.30
CA HIS A 30 1.79 -0.56 -19.44
C HIS A 30 2.20 -2.02 -19.18
N ARG A 31 2.89 -2.34 -18.09
CA ARG A 31 3.26 -3.74 -17.80
C ARG A 31 2.10 -4.51 -17.15
N ARG A 32 1.61 -5.55 -17.83
CA ARG A 32 0.53 -6.44 -17.35
C ARG A 32 0.85 -7.18 -16.06
N ASP A 33 2.11 -7.55 -15.84
CA ASP A 33 2.57 -8.33 -14.66
C ASP A 33 2.39 -7.58 -13.32
N PHE A 34 2.09 -6.29 -13.40
CA PHE A 34 1.94 -5.42 -12.25
C PHE A 34 0.49 -5.30 -11.75
N GLN A 35 -0.52 -5.73 -12.50
CA GLN A 35 -1.93 -5.39 -12.27
C GLN A 35 -2.46 -5.73 -10.86
N GLU A 36 -2.04 -6.84 -10.26
CA GLU A 36 -2.59 -7.27 -8.97
C GLU A 36 -2.01 -6.47 -7.79
N ILE A 37 -0.69 -6.29 -7.75
CA ILE A 37 -0.02 -5.42 -6.77
C ILE A 37 -0.41 -3.95 -7.03
N TYR A 38 -0.61 -3.56 -8.30
CA TYR A 38 -1.04 -2.22 -8.68
C TYR A 38 -2.47 -1.92 -8.29
N SER A 39 -3.43 -2.83 -8.45
CA SER A 39 -4.83 -2.55 -8.04
C SER A 39 -4.91 -2.07 -6.58
N ARG A 40 -4.01 -2.60 -5.72
CA ARG A 40 -3.91 -2.25 -4.29
C ARG A 40 -2.88 -1.16 -3.94
N SER A 41 -2.04 -0.71 -4.89
CA SER A 41 -0.93 0.24 -4.61
C SER A 41 -0.86 1.44 -5.56
N ALA A 42 -1.51 1.36 -6.72
CA ALA A 42 -1.41 2.31 -7.82
C ALA A 42 -1.83 3.71 -7.38
N GLY A 43 -2.87 3.81 -6.55
CA GLY A 43 -3.34 5.10 -6.05
C GLY A 43 -2.26 5.86 -5.29
N ILE A 44 -1.57 5.21 -4.34
CA ILE A 44 -0.51 5.88 -3.56
C ILE A 44 0.71 6.17 -4.44
N LEU A 45 1.04 5.27 -5.37
CA LEU A 45 2.22 5.42 -6.21
C LEU A 45 2.04 6.54 -7.24
N LEU A 46 0.86 6.59 -7.87
CA LEU A 46 0.44 7.69 -8.75
C LEU A 46 0.39 9.00 -7.96
N PHE A 47 -0.22 9.00 -6.78
CA PHE A 47 -0.26 10.17 -5.91
C PHE A 47 1.14 10.65 -5.54
N SER A 48 2.04 9.75 -5.13
CA SER A 48 3.44 10.05 -4.82
C SER A 48 4.16 10.67 -6.02
N ILE A 49 3.94 10.15 -7.23
CA ILE A 49 4.55 10.69 -8.45
C ILE A 49 4.00 12.07 -8.78
N ILE A 50 2.67 12.28 -8.70
CA ILE A 50 2.06 13.58 -8.96
C ILE A 50 2.62 14.61 -7.98
N VAL A 51 2.61 14.29 -6.69
CA VAL A 51 3.08 15.18 -5.63
C VAL A 51 4.57 15.48 -5.74
N ASN A 52 5.38 14.49 -6.13
CA ASN A 52 6.79 14.69 -6.42
C ASN A 52 7.00 15.62 -7.64
N GLY A 53 6.22 15.42 -8.71
CA GLY A 53 6.23 16.29 -9.87
C GLY A 53 5.88 17.74 -9.51
N THR A 54 4.83 17.94 -8.70
CA THR A 54 4.40 19.28 -8.28
C THR A 54 5.39 19.93 -7.33
N GLU A 55 6.06 19.17 -6.45
CA GLU A 55 7.14 19.67 -5.60
C GLU A 55 8.34 20.15 -6.43
N ASN A 56 8.77 19.37 -7.43
CA ASN A 56 9.87 19.76 -8.32
C ASN A 56 9.55 21.03 -9.12
N ILE A 57 8.33 21.10 -9.69
CA ILE A 57 7.85 22.28 -10.41
C ILE A 57 7.82 23.49 -9.47
N GLY A 58 7.26 23.32 -8.27
CA GLY A 58 7.18 24.36 -7.25
C GLY A 58 8.56 24.87 -6.85
N SER A 59 9.49 23.95 -6.52
CA SER A 59 10.84 24.27 -6.10
C SER A 59 11.63 25.04 -7.16
N ILE A 60 11.60 24.56 -8.41
CA ILE A 60 12.28 25.23 -9.54
C ILE A 60 11.66 26.61 -9.79
N SER A 61 10.32 26.71 -9.73
CA SER A 61 9.62 27.99 -9.90
C SER A 61 9.99 28.99 -8.80
N LEU A 62 10.07 28.54 -7.54
CA LEU A 62 10.52 29.37 -6.41
C LEU A 62 11.96 29.85 -6.60
N GLY A 63 12.87 28.96 -7.04
CA GLY A 63 14.25 29.35 -7.36
C GLY A 63 14.33 30.41 -8.47
N PHE A 64 13.47 30.33 -9.50
CA PHE A 64 13.39 31.38 -10.52
C PHE A 64 12.82 32.70 -9.99
N ILE A 65 11.79 32.65 -9.14
CA ILE A 65 11.23 33.82 -8.48
C ILE A 65 12.31 34.53 -7.64
N GLU A 66 13.13 33.76 -6.93
CA GLU A 66 14.24 34.27 -6.13
C GLU A 66 15.31 34.94 -7.01
N ILE A 67 15.77 34.29 -8.08
CA ILE A 67 16.74 34.86 -9.04
C ILE A 67 16.24 36.17 -9.66
N LEU A 68 14.95 36.22 -10.01
CA LEU A 68 14.34 37.38 -10.66
C LEU A 68 14.00 38.51 -9.68
N GLY A 69 14.18 38.32 -8.37
CA GLY A 69 13.78 39.30 -7.35
C GLY A 69 12.26 39.54 -7.32
N LEU A 70 11.47 38.61 -7.87
CA LEU A 70 10.01 38.74 -7.99
C LEU A 70 9.25 38.35 -6.71
N TYR A 71 9.98 38.02 -5.64
CA TYR A 71 9.42 37.57 -4.36
C TYR A 71 8.33 38.50 -3.80
N TYR A 72 8.44 39.80 -4.07
CA TYR A 72 7.47 40.82 -3.62
C TYR A 72 6.17 40.85 -4.45
N ASN A 73 6.09 40.13 -5.57
CA ASN A 73 4.90 40.10 -6.42
C ASN A 73 3.89 39.08 -5.87
N LEU A 74 3.15 39.53 -4.84
CA LEU A 74 2.30 38.71 -3.96
C LEU A 74 1.40 37.71 -4.69
N LYS A 75 0.71 38.11 -5.76
CA LYS A 75 -0.34 37.27 -6.38
C LYS A 75 0.19 36.05 -7.11
N VAL A 76 1.29 36.18 -7.85
CA VAL A 76 1.85 35.08 -8.65
C VAL A 76 2.67 34.14 -7.77
N CYS A 77 3.39 34.69 -6.78
CA CYS A 77 4.26 33.90 -5.91
C CYS A 77 3.47 33.12 -4.85
N THR A 78 2.34 33.65 -4.36
CA THR A 78 1.53 32.99 -3.32
C THR A 78 1.07 31.60 -3.74
N TRP A 79 0.51 31.45 -4.94
CA TRP A 79 -0.03 30.15 -5.37
C TRP A 79 1.08 29.12 -5.61
N ILE A 80 2.21 29.55 -6.17
CA ILE A 80 3.38 28.67 -6.38
C ILE A 80 3.91 28.19 -5.03
N PHE A 81 4.02 29.09 -4.04
CA PHE A 81 4.41 28.76 -2.68
C PHE A 81 3.42 27.79 -2.03
N VAL A 82 2.11 28.08 -2.08
CA VAL A 82 1.06 27.20 -1.54
C VAL A 82 1.12 25.79 -2.14
N ILE A 83 1.26 25.70 -3.47
CA ILE A 83 1.36 24.41 -4.16
C ILE A 83 2.63 23.69 -3.75
N TYR A 84 3.76 24.39 -3.67
CA TYR A 84 5.02 23.83 -3.22
C TYR A 84 4.91 23.26 -1.80
N GLU A 85 4.39 24.02 -0.85
CA GLU A 85 4.25 23.63 0.56
C GLU A 85 3.38 22.38 0.74
N ILE A 86 2.20 22.37 0.10
CA ILE A 86 1.30 21.21 0.13
C ILE A 86 1.98 19.99 -0.51
N SER A 87 2.71 20.20 -1.61
CA SER A 87 3.39 19.14 -2.32
C SER A 87 4.56 18.58 -1.52
N HIS A 88 5.36 19.43 -0.87
CA HIS A 88 6.50 19.05 -0.05
C HIS A 88 6.06 18.15 1.12
N ASN A 89 5.07 18.60 1.91
CA ASN A 89 4.57 17.85 3.04
C ASN A 89 3.85 16.54 2.60
N ALA A 90 3.10 16.60 1.50
CA ALA A 90 2.48 15.40 0.94
C ALA A 90 3.52 14.40 0.40
N TYR A 91 4.62 14.90 -0.18
CA TYR A 91 5.71 14.09 -0.70
C TYR A 91 6.40 13.37 0.46
N PHE A 92 6.74 14.10 1.52
CA PHE A 92 7.35 13.56 2.73
C PHE A 92 6.56 12.37 3.29
N ILE A 93 5.27 12.57 3.60
CA ILE A 93 4.44 11.50 4.17
C ILE A 93 4.21 10.37 3.18
N SER A 94 4.01 10.67 1.90
CA SER A 94 3.88 9.64 0.87
C SER A 94 5.10 8.70 0.86
N ASN A 95 6.30 9.25 1.01
CA ASN A 95 7.53 8.45 1.09
C ASN A 95 7.65 7.66 2.39
N VAL A 96 7.32 8.25 3.53
CA VAL A 96 7.31 7.53 4.82
C VAL A 96 6.35 6.34 4.74
N LEU A 97 5.13 6.55 4.22
CA LEU A 97 4.15 5.49 4.03
C LEU A 97 4.58 4.46 3.00
N ARG A 98 5.26 4.88 1.92
CA ARG A 98 5.86 3.96 0.94
C ARG A 98 6.89 3.06 1.60
N MET A 99 7.83 3.62 2.37
CA MET A 99 8.83 2.84 3.10
C MET A 99 8.19 1.93 4.15
N TYR A 100 7.18 2.43 4.89
CA TYR A 100 6.41 1.62 5.83
C TYR A 100 5.72 0.44 5.13
N ARG A 101 5.17 0.68 3.95
CA ARG A 101 4.60 -0.35 3.08
C ARG A 101 5.64 -1.38 2.65
N LEU A 102 6.87 -0.97 2.32
CA LEU A 102 7.95 -1.91 2.00
C LEU A 102 8.26 -2.82 3.19
N VAL A 103 8.30 -2.26 4.40
CA VAL A 103 8.49 -3.03 5.63
C VAL A 103 7.35 -4.00 5.86
N LEU A 104 6.11 -3.56 5.69
CA LEU A 104 4.94 -4.42 5.82
C LEU A 104 4.96 -5.54 4.80
N LEU A 105 5.21 -5.24 3.52
CA LEU A 105 5.31 -6.26 2.47
C LEU A 105 6.44 -7.25 2.74
N ASN A 106 7.57 -6.79 3.27
CA ASN A 106 8.66 -7.69 3.65
C ASN A 106 8.29 -8.56 4.85
N ARG A 107 7.55 -8.03 5.83
CA ARG A 107 6.97 -8.84 6.90
C ARG A 107 5.97 -9.87 6.35
N ILE A 108 5.14 -9.48 5.37
CA ILE A 108 4.19 -10.37 4.69
C ILE A 108 4.96 -11.52 4.07
N ARG A 109 5.95 -11.14 3.26
CA ARG A 109 6.82 -12.07 2.53
C ARG A 109 7.53 -13.05 3.47
N ASN A 110 8.02 -12.58 4.61
CA ASN A 110 8.81 -13.41 5.50
C ASN A 110 7.97 -14.14 6.57
N GLY A 111 6.64 -14.00 6.53
CA GLY A 111 5.75 -14.59 7.55
C GLY A 111 5.99 -14.05 8.97
N ASN A 112 6.60 -12.86 9.10
CA ASN A 112 6.99 -12.30 10.39
C ASN A 112 5.80 -11.60 11.08
N TYR A 113 4.80 -12.39 11.47
CA TYR A 113 3.63 -11.92 12.23
C TYR A 113 3.56 -12.57 13.60
N CYS A 114 3.19 -11.77 14.59
CA CYS A 114 2.88 -12.30 15.92
C CYS A 114 1.49 -12.96 15.93
N SER A 115 0.57 -12.53 15.06
CA SER A 115 -0.80 -13.06 14.98
C SER A 115 -1.42 -12.93 13.58
N TYR A 116 -2.47 -13.72 13.32
CA TYR A 116 -3.30 -13.60 12.11
C TYR A 116 -3.98 -12.23 12.00
N LEU A 117 -4.39 -11.67 13.15
CA LEU A 117 -4.96 -10.33 13.22
C LEU A 117 -3.94 -9.26 12.78
N ASP A 118 -2.66 -9.43 13.12
CA ASP A 118 -1.59 -8.54 12.65
C ASP A 118 -1.38 -8.64 11.13
N TYR A 119 -1.51 -9.84 10.55
CA TYR A 119 -1.48 -10.04 9.10
C TYR A 119 -2.64 -9.32 8.41
N LEU A 120 -3.88 -9.52 8.89
CA LEU A 120 -5.07 -8.85 8.35
C LEU A 120 -4.99 -7.32 8.49
N ASN A 121 -4.58 -6.82 9.65
CA ASN A 121 -4.37 -5.40 9.88
C ASN A 121 -3.29 -4.83 8.98
N SER A 122 -2.20 -5.58 8.74
CA SER A 122 -1.15 -5.19 7.80
C SER A 122 -1.69 -5.12 6.38
N LYS A 123 -2.48 -6.10 5.94
CA LYS A 123 -3.14 -6.13 4.63
C LYS A 123 -4.11 -4.94 4.45
N LYS A 124 -4.85 -4.57 5.50
CA LYS A 124 -5.71 -3.38 5.50
C LYS A 124 -4.92 -2.08 5.38
N ARG A 125 -3.78 -1.98 6.08
CA ARG A 125 -2.86 -0.82 6.01
C ARG A 125 -2.15 -0.68 4.67
N LEU A 126 -2.06 -1.74 3.88
CA LEU A 126 -1.62 -1.67 2.47
C LEU A 126 -2.65 -1.01 1.55
N GLY A 127 -3.89 -0.82 2.00
CA GLY A 127 -4.96 -0.21 1.20
C GLY A 127 -4.68 1.24 0.81
N ASN A 128 -5.05 1.62 -0.41
CA ASN A 128 -4.83 2.97 -0.95
C ASN A 128 -5.57 4.06 -0.15
N GLN A 129 -6.82 3.81 0.23
CA GLN A 129 -7.66 4.82 0.89
C GLN A 129 -7.12 5.25 2.25
N TRP A 130 -6.61 4.32 3.05
CA TRP A 130 -6.08 4.63 4.38
C TRP A 130 -4.83 5.51 4.29
N ASN A 131 -3.92 5.17 3.38
CA ASN A 131 -2.69 5.93 3.17
C ASN A 131 -2.97 7.33 2.60
N ILE A 132 -3.88 7.46 1.62
CA ILE A 132 -4.26 8.78 1.07
C ILE A 132 -4.86 9.66 2.17
N LYS A 133 -5.72 9.11 3.04
CA LYS A 133 -6.29 9.85 4.18
C LYS A 133 -5.20 10.36 5.12
N ILE A 134 -4.19 9.56 5.43
CA ILE A 134 -3.06 9.98 6.28
C ILE A 134 -2.25 11.08 5.61
N ILE A 135 -1.97 10.95 4.31
CA ILE A 135 -1.21 11.98 3.59
C ILE A 135 -1.94 13.31 3.67
N LEU A 136 -3.24 13.35 3.36
CA LEU A 136 -4.03 14.58 3.42
C LEU A 136 -4.19 15.12 4.84
N ALA A 137 -4.39 14.23 5.83
CA ALA A 137 -4.55 14.62 7.22
C ALA A 137 -3.29 15.23 7.84
N TYR A 138 -2.10 14.87 7.34
CA TYR A 138 -0.84 15.49 7.76
C TYR A 138 -0.50 16.71 6.91
N SER A 139 -0.54 16.57 5.57
CA SER A 139 -0.02 17.60 4.68
C SER A 139 -0.85 18.88 4.73
N LEU A 140 -2.18 18.79 4.81
CA LEU A 140 -3.03 19.99 4.80
C LEU A 140 -2.88 20.85 6.06
N PRO A 141 -2.96 20.31 7.30
CA PRO A 141 -2.84 21.17 8.49
C PRO A 141 -1.45 21.79 8.64
N ILE A 142 -0.40 21.03 8.36
CA ILE A 142 0.98 21.50 8.47
C ILE A 142 1.25 22.56 7.41
N SER A 143 0.89 22.31 6.16
CA SER A 143 1.05 23.31 5.09
C SER A 143 0.21 24.55 5.37
N ALA A 144 -1.03 24.41 5.86
CA ALA A 144 -1.90 25.54 6.16
C ALA A 144 -1.30 26.48 7.21
N PHE A 145 -0.63 25.93 8.22
CA PHE A 145 0.09 26.74 9.21
C PHE A 145 1.19 27.59 8.56
N TYR A 146 2.03 26.99 7.70
CA TYR A 146 3.11 27.73 7.02
C TYR A 146 2.59 28.73 6.00
N ILE A 147 1.60 28.33 5.21
CA ILE A 147 0.94 29.20 4.24
C ILE A 147 0.36 30.43 4.93
N ALA A 148 -0.37 30.24 6.04
CA ALA A 148 -0.96 31.35 6.78
C ALA A 148 0.12 32.30 7.32
N PHE A 149 1.24 31.77 7.81
CA PHE A 149 2.34 32.56 8.35
C PHE A 149 3.11 33.31 7.26
N ALA A 150 3.43 32.65 6.15
CA ALA A 150 4.10 33.27 5.00
C ALA A 150 3.23 34.35 4.37
N LEU A 151 1.92 34.11 4.23
CA LEU A 151 0.96 35.12 3.78
C LEU A 151 0.90 36.31 4.72
N TYR A 152 0.89 36.08 6.03
CA TYR A 152 0.93 37.15 7.03
C TYR A 152 2.16 38.02 6.84
N GLN A 153 3.36 37.44 6.70
CA GLN A 153 4.60 38.19 6.45
C GLN A 153 4.55 38.99 5.14
N MET A 154 4.08 38.37 4.05
CA MET A 154 3.94 39.06 2.76
C MET A 154 3.01 40.26 2.85
N ILE A 155 1.93 40.18 3.63
CA ILE A 155 0.95 41.25 3.80
C ILE A 155 1.49 42.36 4.70
N THR A 156 2.07 42.02 5.85
CA THR A 156 2.44 43.00 6.88
C THR A 156 3.76 43.71 6.59
N LYS A 157 4.57 43.22 5.63
CA LYS A 157 5.92 43.73 5.35
C LYS A 157 6.79 43.86 6.61
N THR A 158 6.52 43.06 7.64
CA THR A 158 7.27 43.12 8.90
C THR A 158 8.69 42.66 8.64
N GLY A 159 9.65 43.59 8.66
CA GLY A 159 11.07 43.27 8.61
C GLY A 159 11.62 42.83 9.98
N GLY A 160 12.66 41.99 9.96
CA GLY A 160 13.51 41.74 11.12
C GLY A 160 13.26 40.40 11.82
N ALA A 161 12.72 40.43 13.04
CA ALA A 161 12.72 39.28 13.95
C ALA A 161 11.72 38.16 13.55
N LEU A 162 10.53 38.52 13.07
CA LEU A 162 9.51 37.53 12.67
C LEU A 162 9.92 36.71 11.45
N ASN A 163 10.66 37.31 10.50
CA ASN A 163 11.21 36.61 9.34
C ASN A 163 12.29 35.61 9.77
N MET A 164 13.20 36.05 10.64
CA MET A 164 14.24 35.17 11.18
C MET A 164 13.65 33.98 11.96
N ILE A 165 12.64 34.20 12.80
CA ILE A 165 11.97 33.13 13.55
C ILE A 165 11.30 32.14 12.60
N PHE A 166 10.67 32.63 11.52
CA PHE A 166 10.05 31.79 10.52
C PHE A 166 11.05 30.95 9.75
N ASP A 167 12.11 31.57 9.23
CA ASP A 167 13.16 30.85 8.49
C ASP A 167 13.80 29.79 9.37
N ILE A 168 14.04 30.09 10.65
CA ILE A 168 14.54 29.10 11.62
C ILE A 168 13.54 27.96 11.83
N SER A 169 12.26 28.28 12.05
CA SER A 169 11.22 27.28 12.32
C SER A 169 10.98 26.38 11.11
N TRP A 170 11.00 26.95 9.91
CA TRP A 170 10.87 26.25 8.64
C TRP A 170 12.04 25.31 8.39
N ASN A 171 13.28 25.82 8.49
CA ASN A 171 14.48 25.00 8.36
C ASN A 171 14.51 23.90 9.42
N PHE A 172 14.11 24.20 10.66
CA PHE A 172 14.02 23.20 11.73
C PHE A 172 13.01 22.10 11.41
N LEU A 173 11.85 22.43 10.84
CA LEU A 173 10.89 21.40 10.43
C LEU A 173 11.45 20.53 9.33
N ILE A 174 12.02 21.11 8.26
CA ILE A 174 12.65 20.34 7.17
C ILE A 174 13.72 19.41 7.75
N LEU A 175 14.57 19.93 8.64
CA LEU A 175 15.58 19.15 9.36
C LEU A 175 14.97 18.01 10.19
N PHE A 176 13.87 18.28 10.89
CA PHE A 176 13.16 17.29 11.70
C PHE A 176 12.53 16.19 10.84
N GLU A 177 11.91 16.56 9.71
CA GLU A 177 11.34 15.62 8.75
C GLU A 177 12.43 14.74 8.13
N ASP A 178 13.52 15.37 7.67
CA ASP A 178 14.70 14.68 7.15
C ASP A 178 15.32 13.73 8.19
N ALA A 179 15.42 14.16 9.45
CA ALA A 179 15.90 13.31 10.55
C ALA A 179 14.95 12.14 10.84
N CYS A 180 13.63 12.37 10.87
CA CYS A 180 12.63 11.32 11.07
C CYS A 180 12.69 10.27 9.96
N TYR A 181 12.80 10.71 8.71
CA TYR A 181 12.95 9.82 7.57
C TYR A 181 14.24 9.00 7.66
N LEU A 182 15.35 9.64 8.03
CA LEU A 182 16.65 8.97 8.22
C LEU A 182 16.60 7.92 9.34
N ILE A 183 15.97 8.23 10.49
CA ILE A 183 15.75 7.27 11.58
C ILE A 183 14.91 6.09 11.09
N PHE A 184 13.88 6.35 10.27
CA PHE A 184 13.04 5.30 9.71
C PHE A 184 13.85 4.39 8.77
N LEU A 185 14.66 4.96 7.87
CA LEU A 185 15.57 4.22 7.00
C LEU A 185 16.58 3.38 7.80
N LEU A 186 17.15 3.92 8.88
CA LEU A 186 18.08 3.18 9.75
C LEU A 186 17.40 2.01 10.48
N LYS A 187 16.13 2.15 10.88
CA LYS A 187 15.35 1.03 11.42
C LYS A 187 15.12 -0.05 10.36
N ILE A 188 14.82 0.36 9.12
CA ILE A 188 14.66 -0.56 7.98
C ILE A 188 15.96 -1.31 7.71
N ARG A 189 17.12 -0.64 7.72
CA ARG A 189 18.43 -1.28 7.50
C ARG A 189 18.69 -2.52 8.36
N LYS A 190 18.18 -2.56 9.59
CA LYS A 190 18.38 -3.70 10.52
C LYS A 190 17.61 -4.96 10.11
N ILE A 191 16.64 -4.84 9.22
CA ILE A 191 15.90 -5.99 8.69
C ILE A 191 16.82 -6.68 7.65
N PRO A 192 16.93 -8.02 7.66
CA PRO A 192 17.72 -8.75 6.68
C PRO A 192 17.11 -8.56 5.29
N TYR A 193 17.65 -7.60 4.54
CA TYR A 193 17.31 -7.31 3.16
C TYR A 193 18.43 -7.75 2.21
N TYR A 194 18.05 -8.00 0.94
CA TYR A 194 18.98 -8.16 -0.18
C TYR A 194 20.00 -7.02 -0.24
N CYS A 195 21.26 -7.33 -0.60
CA CYS A 195 22.37 -6.36 -0.69
C CYS A 195 22.04 -5.10 -1.49
N ASN A 196 21.22 -5.22 -2.54
CA ASN A 196 20.86 -4.09 -3.40
C ASN A 196 19.96 -3.06 -2.69
N LEU A 197 19.05 -3.48 -1.80
CA LEU A 197 18.24 -2.55 -1.03
C LEU A 197 19.11 -1.75 -0.04
N LYS A 198 20.18 -2.36 0.47
CA LYS A 198 21.15 -1.65 1.34
C LYS A 198 21.89 -0.57 0.55
N ALA A 199 22.35 -0.86 -0.67
CA ALA A 199 23.02 0.12 -1.53
C ALA A 199 22.10 1.30 -1.88
N GLU A 200 20.84 1.02 -2.23
CA GLU A 200 19.81 2.03 -2.47
C GLU A 200 19.57 2.90 -1.23
N LEU A 201 19.53 2.28 -0.05
CA LEU A 201 19.34 2.97 1.23
C LEU A 201 20.55 3.85 1.61
N TYR A 202 21.77 3.43 1.27
CA TYR A 202 22.97 4.27 1.41
C TYR A 202 22.96 5.47 0.48
N LEU A 203 22.59 5.29 -0.79
CA LEU A 203 22.48 6.40 -1.74
C LEU A 203 21.47 7.46 -1.24
N ILE A 204 20.31 7.00 -0.74
CA ILE A 204 19.32 7.90 -0.14
C ILE A 204 19.88 8.60 1.10
N LEU A 205 20.58 7.88 1.99
CA LEU A 205 21.21 8.49 3.17
C LEU A 205 22.20 9.60 2.77
N VAL A 206 23.03 9.37 1.75
CA VAL A 206 23.98 10.38 1.26
C VAL A 206 23.25 11.62 0.75
N ILE A 207 22.23 11.45 -0.09
CA ILE A 207 21.50 12.58 -0.67
C ILE A 207 20.74 13.37 0.39
N TRP A 208 20.10 12.70 1.35
CA TRP A 208 19.42 13.37 2.46
C TRP A 208 20.42 14.02 3.42
N SER A 209 21.60 13.44 3.63
CA SER A 209 22.66 14.10 4.42
C SER A 209 23.17 15.39 3.77
N MET A 210 23.26 15.42 2.44
CA MET A 210 23.54 16.65 1.70
C MET A 210 22.40 17.66 1.85
N GLY A 211 21.14 17.17 1.83
CA GLY A 211 19.95 17.98 2.09
C GLY A 211 19.92 18.66 3.45
N LEU A 212 20.45 18.03 4.50
CA LEU A 212 20.55 18.65 5.84
C LEU A 212 21.50 19.86 5.86
N THR A 213 22.54 19.86 5.02
CA THR A 213 23.55 20.92 4.99
C THR A 213 23.29 22.01 3.96
N ALA A 214 22.59 21.67 2.87
CA ALA A 214 22.43 22.55 1.72
C ALA A 214 21.65 23.86 1.95
N PRO A 215 20.57 23.90 2.76
CA PRO A 215 19.86 25.15 3.07
C PRO A 215 20.77 26.23 3.66
N PHE A 216 21.80 25.80 4.41
CA PHE A 216 22.78 26.70 5.04
C PHE A 216 23.87 27.19 4.08
N VAL A 217 24.05 26.51 2.94
CA VAL A 217 25.09 26.85 1.95
C VAL A 217 24.54 27.80 0.90
N SER A 218 23.37 27.50 0.33
CA SER A 218 22.72 28.37 -0.66
C SER A 218 21.26 27.93 -0.89
N PRO A 219 20.26 28.82 -0.71
CA PRO A 219 18.85 28.54 -1.01
C PRO A 219 18.64 28.15 -2.48
N LEU A 220 19.33 28.82 -3.40
CA LEU A 220 19.32 28.48 -4.82
C LEU A 220 19.83 27.06 -5.06
N PHE A 221 20.95 26.67 -4.44
CA PHE A 221 21.48 25.31 -4.57
C PHE A 221 20.48 24.26 -4.06
N PHE A 222 19.79 24.56 -2.96
CA PHE A 222 18.78 23.68 -2.39
C PHE A 222 17.58 23.49 -3.34
N HIS A 223 16.99 24.59 -3.84
CA HIS A 223 15.80 24.54 -4.68
C HIS A 223 16.04 23.93 -6.07
N PHE A 224 17.21 24.22 -6.65
CA PHE A 224 17.51 23.83 -8.02
C PHE A 224 18.17 22.44 -8.15
N TYR A 225 18.94 22.01 -7.15
CA TYR A 225 19.73 20.78 -7.27
C TYR A 225 19.33 19.71 -6.26
N ILE A 226 19.21 20.07 -4.99
CA ILE A 226 18.99 19.08 -3.93
C ILE A 226 17.59 18.48 -4.00
N ILE A 227 16.54 19.30 -4.06
CA ILE A 227 15.17 18.81 -4.13
C ILE A 227 14.97 17.93 -5.39
N PRO A 228 15.32 18.37 -6.61
CA PRO A 228 15.18 17.54 -7.80
C PRO A 228 16.01 16.25 -7.76
N SER A 229 17.23 16.28 -7.21
CA SER A 229 18.09 15.09 -7.11
C SER A 229 17.55 14.07 -6.10
N LYS A 230 17.08 14.55 -4.93
CA LYS A 230 16.38 13.75 -3.91
C LYS A 230 15.18 13.05 -4.53
N ASN A 231 14.40 13.82 -5.29
CA ASN A 231 13.18 13.37 -5.93
C ASN A 231 13.43 12.34 -7.05
N LEU A 232 14.44 12.56 -7.88
CA LEU A 232 14.86 11.64 -8.92
C LEU A 232 15.35 10.31 -8.34
N CYS A 233 16.20 10.36 -7.31
CA CYS A 233 16.74 9.14 -6.70
C CYS A 233 15.65 8.29 -6.03
N MET A 234 14.65 8.95 -5.46
CA MET A 234 13.49 8.27 -4.88
C MET A 234 12.61 7.62 -5.94
N LEU A 235 12.44 8.25 -7.10
CA LEU A 235 11.71 7.68 -8.23
C LEU A 235 12.45 6.47 -8.82
N ILE A 236 13.77 6.57 -9.00
CA ILE A 236 14.62 5.47 -9.44
C ILE A 236 14.53 4.29 -8.48
N ASN A 237 14.60 4.53 -7.17
CA ASN A 237 14.44 3.47 -6.17
C ASN A 237 13.05 2.83 -6.25
N THR A 238 11.98 3.64 -6.37
CA THR A 238 10.62 3.12 -6.54
C THR A 238 10.52 2.22 -7.77
N PHE A 239 11.12 2.62 -8.89
CA PHE A 239 11.15 1.82 -10.11
C PHE A 239 11.86 0.48 -9.91
N PHE A 240 13.06 0.48 -9.31
CA PHE A 240 13.81 -0.76 -9.03
C PHE A 240 13.09 -1.67 -8.04
N PHE A 241 12.48 -1.09 -7.00
CA PHE A 241 11.69 -1.84 -6.04
C PHE A 241 10.50 -2.52 -6.73
N LEU A 242 9.74 -1.77 -7.53
CA LEU A 242 8.61 -2.30 -8.29
C LEU A 242 9.07 -3.43 -9.20
N GLN A 243 10.13 -3.22 -9.99
CA GLN A 243 10.68 -4.23 -10.88
C GLN A 243 11.06 -5.52 -10.14
N ARG A 244 11.63 -5.42 -8.93
CA ARG A 244 11.99 -6.61 -8.12
C ARG A 244 10.80 -7.27 -7.43
N SER A 245 9.78 -6.52 -7.05
CA SER A 245 8.57 -7.06 -6.40
C SER A 245 7.73 -7.95 -7.32
N THR A 246 8.03 -7.97 -8.63
CA THR A 246 7.40 -8.87 -9.62
C THR A 246 7.69 -10.35 -9.41
N LYS A 247 8.73 -10.71 -8.64
CA LYS A 247 8.93 -12.12 -8.23
C LYS A 247 7.87 -12.47 -7.20
N ARG A 248 6.85 -13.22 -7.66
CA ARG A 248 5.58 -13.56 -6.99
C ARG A 248 5.63 -13.49 -5.45
N LEU A 249 4.83 -12.57 -4.91
CA LEU A 249 4.44 -12.44 -3.50
C LEU A 249 3.41 -13.50 -3.08
N SER A 250 3.40 -14.67 -3.72
CA SER A 250 2.45 -15.76 -3.41
C SER A 250 2.96 -16.59 -2.23
N ILE A 251 3.17 -15.94 -1.09
CA ILE A 251 3.64 -16.62 0.11
C ILE A 251 2.47 -16.66 1.05
N VAL A 252 1.93 -17.85 1.23
CA VAL A 252 0.86 -18.09 2.19
C VAL A 252 1.49 -18.11 3.58
N PRO A 253 1.09 -17.24 4.51
CA PRO A 253 1.60 -17.29 5.87
C PRO A 253 1.33 -18.65 6.48
N LEU A 254 2.28 -19.19 7.25
CA LEU A 254 2.09 -20.48 7.93
C LEU A 254 0.87 -20.47 8.88
N GLU A 255 0.49 -19.29 9.40
CA GLU A 255 -0.75 -19.10 10.17
C GLU A 255 -2.02 -19.49 9.38
N VAL A 256 -2.03 -19.27 8.07
CA VAL A 256 -3.16 -19.64 7.20
C VAL A 256 -3.32 -21.16 7.14
N LEU A 257 -2.22 -21.88 7.33
CA LEU A 257 -2.16 -23.35 7.36
C LEU A 257 -2.43 -23.96 8.74
N LYS A 258 -2.90 -23.17 9.71
CA LYS A 258 -3.26 -23.68 11.06
C LYS A 258 -4.71 -24.17 11.16
N SER A 259 -5.60 -23.67 10.30
CA SER A 259 -7.00 -24.11 10.30
C SER A 259 -7.63 -24.02 8.91
N PRO A 260 -8.61 -24.88 8.60
CA PRO A 260 -9.36 -24.80 7.35
C PRO A 260 -10.15 -23.49 7.24
N ARG A 261 -10.65 -22.91 8.34
CA ARG A 261 -11.34 -21.61 8.31
C ARG A 261 -10.46 -20.51 7.73
N VAL A 262 -9.26 -20.36 8.28
CA VAL A 262 -8.31 -19.34 7.83
C VAL A 262 -7.80 -19.64 6.42
N LEU A 263 -7.67 -20.92 6.07
CA LEU A 263 -7.28 -21.35 4.73
C LEU A 263 -8.25 -20.85 3.65
N LEU A 264 -9.56 -20.87 3.91
CA LEU A 264 -10.57 -20.41 2.93
C LEU A 264 -10.55 -18.89 2.73
N GLU A 265 -9.97 -18.11 3.67
CA GLU A 265 -9.85 -16.65 3.56
C GLU A 265 -8.70 -16.20 2.64
N ASP A 266 -7.75 -17.09 2.33
CA ASP A 266 -6.65 -16.82 1.40
C ASP A 266 -6.89 -17.50 0.04
N GLN A 267 -6.99 -16.71 -1.03
CA GLN A 267 -7.33 -17.21 -2.37
C GLN A 267 -6.36 -18.29 -2.87
N LEU A 268 -5.06 -18.15 -2.60
CA LEU A 268 -4.07 -19.09 -3.10
C LEU A 268 -4.15 -20.39 -2.32
N ALA A 269 -4.20 -20.31 -0.99
CA ALA A 269 -4.37 -21.47 -0.13
C ALA A 269 -5.70 -22.22 -0.44
N PHE A 270 -6.78 -21.47 -0.66
CA PHE A 270 -8.07 -21.99 -1.11
C PHE A 270 -7.96 -22.75 -2.42
N ASN A 271 -7.26 -22.21 -3.43
CA ASN A 271 -7.08 -22.89 -4.72
C ASN A 271 -6.34 -24.23 -4.58
N TYR A 272 -5.32 -24.29 -3.72
CA TYR A 272 -4.63 -25.54 -3.40
C TYR A 272 -5.56 -26.56 -2.71
N PHE A 273 -6.39 -26.09 -1.79
CA PHE A 273 -7.36 -26.95 -1.10
C PHE A 273 -8.49 -27.45 -2.02
N VAL A 274 -8.97 -26.62 -2.94
CA VAL A 274 -9.90 -27.03 -4.01
C VAL A 274 -9.25 -28.05 -4.95
N SER A 275 -7.98 -27.85 -5.33
CA SER A 275 -7.22 -28.79 -6.15
C SER A 275 -7.12 -30.16 -5.47
N PHE A 276 -6.79 -30.18 -4.18
CA PHE A 276 -6.80 -31.39 -3.35
C PHE A 276 -8.18 -32.05 -3.32
N ALA A 277 -9.24 -31.29 -3.02
CA ALA A 277 -10.60 -31.83 -2.93
C ALA A 277 -11.07 -32.47 -4.25
N LYS A 278 -10.74 -31.86 -5.40
CA LYS A 278 -11.05 -32.41 -6.74
C LYS A 278 -10.30 -33.70 -7.06
N LYS A 279 -9.07 -33.83 -6.57
CA LYS A 279 -8.25 -35.05 -6.76
C LYS A 279 -8.59 -36.14 -5.75
N SER A 280 -9.23 -35.78 -4.64
CA SER A 280 -9.64 -36.74 -3.63
C SER A 280 -10.67 -37.72 -4.20
N LYS A 281 -10.69 -38.94 -3.67
CA LYS A 281 -11.71 -39.94 -4.05
C LYS A 281 -13.10 -39.58 -3.51
N ASN A 282 -13.18 -38.66 -2.54
CA ASN A 282 -14.41 -38.30 -1.88
C ASN A 282 -15.07 -37.07 -2.52
N LYS A 283 -16.05 -37.32 -3.39
CA LYS A 283 -16.79 -36.26 -4.10
C LYS A 283 -17.52 -35.28 -3.18
N HIS A 284 -17.79 -35.66 -1.92
CA HIS A 284 -18.47 -34.79 -0.96
C HIS A 284 -17.62 -33.57 -0.57
N TRP A 285 -16.28 -33.64 -0.62
CA TRP A 285 -15.43 -32.51 -0.22
C TRP A 285 -15.51 -31.33 -1.19
N GLU A 286 -15.51 -31.61 -2.50
CA GLU A 286 -15.72 -30.58 -3.51
C GLU A 286 -17.11 -29.95 -3.35
N TYR A 287 -18.11 -30.77 -3.04
CA TYR A 287 -19.47 -30.31 -2.78
C TYR A 287 -19.56 -29.38 -1.57
N TYR A 288 -18.94 -29.75 -0.45
CA TYR A 288 -18.87 -28.91 0.75
C TYR A 288 -18.16 -27.57 0.50
N LEU A 289 -17.09 -27.56 -0.30
CA LEU A 289 -16.42 -26.31 -0.68
C LEU A 289 -17.33 -25.41 -1.51
N LYS A 290 -18.12 -25.96 -2.44
CA LYS A 290 -19.09 -25.19 -3.22
C LYS A 290 -20.15 -24.56 -2.33
N ILE A 291 -20.69 -25.32 -1.37
CA ILE A 291 -21.67 -24.81 -0.40
C ILE A 291 -21.10 -23.64 0.39
N LEU A 292 -19.88 -23.77 0.91
CA LEU A 292 -19.23 -22.71 1.68
C LEU A 292 -19.04 -21.43 0.85
N VAL A 293 -18.65 -21.55 -0.42
CA VAL A 293 -18.51 -20.39 -1.32
C VAL A 293 -19.84 -19.68 -1.51
N GLU A 294 -20.92 -20.41 -1.82
CA GLU A 294 -22.23 -19.81 -2.02
C GLU A 294 -22.77 -19.15 -0.74
N ILE A 295 -22.58 -19.77 0.42
CA ILE A 295 -22.91 -19.19 1.72
C ILE A 295 -22.14 -17.87 1.95
N HIS A 296 -20.84 -17.84 1.66
CA HIS A 296 -20.04 -16.61 1.79
C HIS A 296 -20.49 -15.52 0.82
N LEU A 297 -20.85 -15.88 -0.42
CA LEU A 297 -21.41 -14.94 -1.40
C LEU A 297 -22.75 -14.36 -0.94
N PHE A 298 -23.62 -15.18 -0.32
CA PHE A 298 -24.86 -14.70 0.29
C PHE A 298 -24.59 -13.74 1.45
N LYS A 299 -23.63 -14.03 2.34
CA LYS A 299 -23.30 -13.13 3.47
C LYS A 299 -22.78 -11.76 3.02
N LEU A 300 -22.13 -11.69 1.86
CA LEU A 300 -21.65 -10.43 1.28
C LEU A 300 -22.80 -9.61 0.68
N ASP A 301 -23.81 -10.27 0.12
CA ASP A 301 -24.96 -9.64 -0.54
C ASP A 301 -26.23 -10.46 -0.26
N PRO A 302 -26.87 -10.23 0.91
CA PRO A 302 -27.99 -11.03 1.37
C PRO A 302 -29.23 -10.79 0.50
N ASN A 303 -29.65 -11.81 -0.25
CA ASN A 303 -30.87 -11.79 -1.06
C ASN A 303 -31.69 -13.07 -0.79
N PRO A 304 -32.99 -12.97 -0.49
CA PRO A 304 -33.88 -14.13 -0.31
C PRO A 304 -33.88 -15.11 -1.50
N GLU A 305 -33.74 -14.63 -2.75
CA GLU A 305 -33.65 -15.51 -3.93
C GLU A 305 -32.37 -16.36 -3.88
N LYS A 306 -31.22 -15.75 -3.56
CA LYS A 306 -29.95 -16.48 -3.37
C LYS A 306 -30.05 -17.49 -2.22
N ALA A 307 -30.72 -17.12 -1.12
CA ALA A 307 -30.92 -18.04 -0.01
C ALA A 307 -31.75 -19.27 -0.45
N TYR A 308 -32.81 -19.04 -1.22
CA TYR A 308 -33.62 -20.11 -1.79
C TYR A 308 -32.83 -20.99 -2.77
N ASP A 309 -31.99 -20.39 -3.62
CA ASP A 309 -31.14 -21.13 -4.56
C ASP A 309 -30.11 -21.99 -3.83
N ILE A 310 -29.49 -21.48 -2.77
CA ILE A 310 -28.56 -22.25 -1.93
C ILE A 310 -29.30 -23.43 -1.30
N TYR A 311 -30.47 -23.18 -0.72
CA TYR A 311 -31.25 -24.21 -0.07
C TYR A 311 -31.72 -25.28 -1.07
N SER A 312 -32.33 -24.88 -2.18
CA SER A 312 -32.91 -25.81 -3.16
C SER A 312 -31.84 -26.63 -3.89
N ASN A 313 -30.72 -26.01 -4.29
CA ASN A 313 -29.67 -26.68 -5.05
C ASN A 313 -28.72 -27.49 -4.16
N PHE A 314 -28.52 -27.07 -2.90
CA PHE A 314 -27.52 -27.68 -2.04
C PHE A 314 -28.05 -28.39 -0.79
N LEU A 315 -29.13 -27.90 -0.18
CA LEU A 315 -29.57 -28.38 1.14
C LEU A 315 -30.82 -29.29 1.08
N ALA A 316 -31.70 -29.09 0.09
CA ALA A 316 -32.96 -29.81 -0.03
C ALA A 316 -32.78 -31.30 -0.40
N GLY A 317 -31.64 -31.68 -0.97
CA GLY A 317 -31.30 -33.06 -1.32
C GLY A 317 -30.59 -33.82 -0.21
N LYS A 318 -31.28 -34.70 0.52
CA LYS A 318 -30.70 -35.56 1.58
C LYS A 318 -29.54 -36.45 1.11
N ASN A 319 -29.47 -36.77 -0.18
CA ASN A 319 -28.46 -37.68 -0.74
C ASN A 319 -27.09 -37.03 -0.98
N ASN A 320 -26.96 -35.72 -0.81
CA ASN A 320 -25.72 -35.00 -1.13
C ASN A 320 -24.78 -34.84 0.07
N PHE A 321 -25.28 -35.10 1.27
CA PHE A 321 -24.52 -35.08 2.52
C PHE A 321 -24.10 -36.50 2.92
N ALA A 322 -22.91 -36.64 3.51
CA ALA A 322 -22.56 -37.85 4.23
C ALA A 322 -23.59 -38.11 5.35
N GLU A 323 -23.94 -39.38 5.61
CA GLU A 323 -24.96 -39.78 6.60
C GLU A 323 -24.80 -39.13 7.98
N SER A 324 -23.56 -38.79 8.37
CA SER A 324 -23.23 -38.11 9.62
C SER A 324 -23.71 -36.65 9.70
N MET A 325 -24.00 -35.99 8.57
CA MET A 325 -24.43 -34.59 8.50
C MET A 325 -25.95 -34.44 8.33
N THR A 326 -26.60 -35.44 7.75
CA THR A 326 -28.03 -35.44 7.43
C THR A 326 -28.90 -35.48 8.69
N LEU A 327 -28.38 -36.02 9.79
CA LEU A 327 -29.06 -36.12 11.08
C LEU A 327 -29.27 -34.75 11.78
N ASP A 328 -28.37 -33.79 11.60
CA ASP A 328 -28.47 -32.47 12.26
C ASP A 328 -29.27 -31.44 11.43
N LEU A 329 -29.17 -31.48 10.10
CA LEU A 329 -29.84 -30.51 9.22
C LEU A 329 -31.34 -30.80 9.01
N SER A 330 -31.77 -32.06 9.18
CA SER A 330 -33.15 -32.47 8.93
C SER A 330 -34.16 -31.98 9.98
N ASN A 331 -33.68 -31.48 11.13
CA ASN A 331 -34.54 -30.94 12.20
C ASN A 331 -34.86 -29.43 12.02
N GLN A 332 -34.25 -28.74 11.06
CA GLN A 332 -34.53 -27.34 10.76
C GLN A 332 -35.51 -27.23 9.58
N SER A 333 -36.79 -27.48 9.84
CA SER A 333 -37.87 -27.36 8.85
C SER A 333 -38.10 -25.89 8.47
N LEU A 334 -37.48 -25.43 7.39
CA LEU A 334 -37.70 -24.10 6.81
C LEU A 334 -38.58 -24.20 5.56
N CYS A 335 -39.89 -24.21 5.78
CA CYS A 335 -40.88 -23.96 4.73
C CYS A 335 -41.78 -22.82 5.21
N GLY A 336 -41.73 -21.67 4.54
CA GLY A 336 -42.65 -20.56 4.79
C GLY A 336 -42.15 -19.28 4.15
N ASP A 337 -41.24 -18.59 4.83
CA ASP A 337 -40.71 -17.30 4.39
C ASP A 337 -39.20 -17.26 4.70
N MET A 338 -38.35 -17.29 3.67
CA MET A 338 -36.90 -17.12 3.85
C MET A 338 -36.59 -15.66 4.18
N ASN A 339 -36.84 -15.27 5.43
CA ASN A 339 -36.32 -14.02 5.98
C ASN A 339 -34.77 -14.10 5.98
N PRO A 340 -34.06 -13.11 5.39
CA PRO A 340 -32.60 -13.08 5.35
C PRO A 340 -31.92 -13.36 6.70
N ASP A 341 -32.50 -12.88 7.80
CA ASP A 341 -31.94 -13.05 9.15
C ASP A 341 -32.02 -14.51 9.63
N ILE A 342 -33.13 -15.19 9.32
CA ILE A 342 -33.33 -16.61 9.63
C ILE A 342 -32.39 -17.46 8.77
N SER A 343 -32.30 -17.15 7.47
CA SER A 343 -31.39 -17.81 6.54
C SER A 343 -29.92 -17.65 6.94
N ALA A 344 -29.53 -16.47 7.45
CA ALA A 344 -28.17 -16.24 7.95
C ALA A 344 -27.82 -17.14 9.13
N SER A 345 -28.76 -17.36 10.07
CA SER A 345 -28.55 -18.28 11.20
C SER A 345 -28.41 -19.73 10.73
N MET A 346 -29.28 -20.18 9.82
CA MET A 346 -29.23 -21.51 9.23
C MET A 346 -27.90 -21.76 8.50
N PHE A 347 -27.45 -20.81 7.69
CA PHE A 347 -26.18 -20.93 6.98
C PHE A 347 -24.97 -20.91 7.91
N ASN A 348 -25.03 -20.24 9.06
CA ASN A 348 -23.99 -20.34 10.08
C ASN A 348 -23.90 -21.76 10.65
N ASP A 349 -25.04 -22.41 10.90
CA ASP A 349 -25.07 -23.79 11.41
C ASP A 349 -24.52 -24.78 10.38
N VAL A 350 -24.95 -24.66 9.12
CA VAL A 350 -24.42 -25.43 7.99
C VAL A 350 -22.90 -25.26 7.88
N GLU A 351 -22.42 -24.01 7.90
CA GLU A 351 -21.00 -23.69 7.83
C GLU A 351 -20.21 -24.27 9.01
N ASN A 352 -20.74 -24.17 10.23
CA ASN A 352 -20.12 -24.75 11.42
C ASN A 352 -19.98 -26.27 11.30
N ASN A 353 -21.02 -26.95 10.82
CA ASN A 353 -21.01 -28.40 10.60
C ASN A 353 -20.00 -28.81 9.53
N ILE A 354 -19.91 -28.06 8.42
CA ILE A 354 -18.90 -28.30 7.38
C ILE A 354 -17.50 -28.10 7.92
N PHE A 355 -17.26 -27.03 8.69
CA PHE A 355 -15.94 -26.82 9.28
C PHE A 355 -15.56 -27.86 10.31
N LYS A 356 -16.53 -28.38 11.07
CA LYS A 356 -16.27 -29.50 11.98
C LYS A 356 -15.79 -30.72 11.21
N GLN A 357 -16.50 -31.10 10.14
CA GLN A 357 -16.07 -32.19 9.25
C GLN A 357 -14.70 -31.93 8.62
N PHE A 358 -14.45 -30.70 8.14
CA PHE A 358 -13.16 -30.34 7.58
C PHE A 358 -12.03 -30.45 8.60
N ASN A 359 -12.22 -29.97 9.82
CA ASN A 359 -11.22 -30.06 10.89
C ASN A 359 -10.91 -31.51 11.26
N GLU A 360 -11.94 -32.36 11.36
CA GLU A 360 -11.79 -33.74 11.85
C GLU A 360 -11.24 -34.69 10.78
N THR A 361 -11.60 -34.49 9.50
CA THR A 361 -11.31 -35.48 8.45
C THR A 361 -10.51 -34.90 7.27
N VAL A 362 -11.05 -33.88 6.61
CA VAL A 362 -10.51 -33.38 5.33
C VAL A 362 -9.17 -32.68 5.50
N TYR A 363 -9.03 -31.89 6.55
CA TYR A 363 -7.85 -31.08 6.79
C TYR A 363 -6.61 -31.90 7.20
N PRO A 364 -6.71 -32.89 8.10
CA PRO A 364 -5.62 -33.82 8.35
C PRO A 364 -5.16 -34.60 7.10
N GLU A 365 -6.09 -34.93 6.19
CA GLU A 365 -5.73 -35.57 4.92
C GLU A 365 -5.06 -34.59 3.96
N PHE A 366 -5.57 -33.37 3.87
CA PHE A 366 -4.94 -32.30 3.10
C PHE A 366 -3.51 -32.03 3.56
N GLN A 367 -3.26 -31.96 4.87
CA GLN A 367 -1.91 -31.75 5.43
C GLN A 367 -0.88 -32.79 4.97
N LYS A 368 -1.34 -34.00 4.61
CA LYS A 368 -0.49 -35.09 4.09
C LYS A 368 -0.40 -35.10 2.56
N SER A 369 -1.19 -34.28 1.87
CA SER A 369 -1.30 -34.28 0.42
C SER A 369 -0.13 -33.54 -0.24
N GLN A 370 0.10 -33.84 -1.53
CA GLN A 370 1.11 -33.16 -2.32
C GLN A 370 0.81 -31.66 -2.44
N GLU A 371 -0.45 -31.28 -2.57
CA GLU A 371 -0.90 -29.88 -2.64
C GLU A 371 -0.52 -29.10 -1.39
N TYR A 372 -0.68 -29.68 -0.19
CA TYR A 372 -0.23 -29.02 1.03
C TYR A 372 1.30 -28.94 1.11
N GLN A 373 2.02 -29.97 0.67
CA GLN A 373 3.49 -29.92 0.66
C GLN A 373 4.02 -28.89 -0.35
N GLU A 374 3.37 -28.73 -1.50
CA GLU A 374 3.66 -27.68 -2.49
C GLU A 374 3.35 -26.29 -1.92
N LEU A 375 2.16 -26.13 -1.31
CA LEU A 375 1.77 -24.89 -0.62
C LEU A 375 2.75 -24.54 0.51
N LEU A 376 3.17 -25.53 1.30
CA LEU A 376 4.15 -25.37 2.37
C LEU A 376 5.51 -24.99 1.80
N ARG A 377 5.95 -25.63 0.70
CA ARG A 377 7.19 -25.27 -0.01
C ARG A 377 7.15 -23.84 -0.54
N GLU A 378 6.05 -23.42 -1.16
CA GLU A 378 5.84 -22.04 -1.60
C GLU A 378 5.85 -21.07 -0.41
N SER A 379 5.35 -21.51 0.74
CA SER A 379 5.36 -20.75 2.00
C SER A 379 6.76 -20.67 2.64
N THR A 380 7.58 -21.73 2.54
CA THR A 380 8.91 -21.83 3.18
C THR A 380 10.08 -21.38 2.31
N HIS A 381 10.00 -21.50 0.97
CA HIS A 381 11.03 -21.00 0.05
C HIS A 381 11.13 -19.45 0.03
N ALA A 382 10.22 -18.77 0.70
CA ALA A 382 10.30 -17.35 0.96
C ALA A 382 11.31 -16.94 2.04
N ILE A 383 11.66 -17.89 2.92
CA ILE A 383 12.42 -17.64 4.15
C ILE A 383 13.93 -17.84 3.94
N TYR A 384 14.33 -18.52 2.86
CA TYR A 384 15.72 -18.71 2.43
C TYR A 384 15.99 -17.94 1.13
#